data_AF-A0A2M7L223-F1
#
_entry.id   AF-A0A2M7L223-F1
#
_cell.length_a   1.000
_cell.length_b   1.000
_cell.length_c   1.000
_cell.angle_alpha   90.00
_cell.angle_beta   90.00
_cell.angle_gamma   90.00
#
_symmetry.space_group_name_H-M   'P 1'
#
loop_
_entity.id
_entity.type
_entity.pdbx_description
1 polymer ?
#
loop_
_entity_poly.entity_id
_entity_poly.type
_entity_poly.pdbx_seq_one_letter_code
_entity_poly.pdbx_strand_id
1 'polypeptide(L)'
;MIRSKLLLAALACLLASALASVGVAQQIQAPMFGGVGARAIGMGGAFVAVADGTTGPQWNPAGEANGRFAVPLGAVGVAQNFEANNIQDLLNDLDDARDGSVAAAQSLLLDALDWQNIQVAAAPYLSLGPVRGFTLYGNVQASGMANLAAVDAGGNRVLDVGDSVTALAGVAALGNVGLACSRPAGEGWRVGLAVKQITMKARQFNYQAALAAGPVLNVTPLAGDTPEVDDSAFTADLGFLYRPEDSSKLSFGLVVRDITRPDLTDQGITMVVPRQIDVGIATEGADGIKFAADVHDLTGARNGSATLHFGAEKQLRPWLTGRVGMFQLPRAQFNDSLRLVGGLGVQLGGFRLDVAAGTSVKKLLSGEISWTF
;
A
#
# COMPACT_ATOMS: atom_id res chain seq x y z
N MET A 1 -21.13 -17.76 44.36
CA MET A 1 -20.93 -18.53 43.10
C MET A 1 -21.22 -17.73 41.83
N ILE A 2 -22.28 -16.93 41.74
CA ILE A 2 -22.61 -16.18 40.50
C ILE A 2 -21.62 -15.02 40.24
N ARG A 3 -21.24 -14.26 41.27
CA ARG A 3 -20.25 -13.16 41.15
C ARG A 3 -18.84 -13.61 40.74
N SER A 4 -18.40 -14.79 41.20
CA SER A 4 -17.09 -15.35 40.83
C SER A 4 -17.06 -15.90 39.41
N LYS A 5 -18.20 -16.41 38.89
CA LYS A 5 -18.34 -16.84 37.49
C LYS A 5 -18.38 -15.64 36.52
N LEU A 6 -19.03 -14.54 36.91
CA LEU A 6 -19.03 -13.28 36.16
C LEU A 6 -17.64 -12.64 36.09
N LEU A 7 -16.88 -12.66 37.19
CA LEU A 7 -15.49 -12.17 37.22
C LEU A 7 -14.55 -13.03 36.37
N LEU A 8 -14.70 -14.36 36.38
CA LEU A 8 -13.92 -15.25 35.50
C LEU A 8 -14.28 -15.07 34.02
N ALA A 9 -15.56 -14.89 33.70
CA ALA A 9 -16.02 -14.63 32.32
C ALA A 9 -15.51 -13.27 31.82
N ALA A 10 -15.58 -12.22 32.65
CA ALA A 10 -15.04 -10.91 32.30
C ALA A 10 -13.51 -10.94 32.10
N LEU A 11 -12.78 -11.67 32.96
CA LEU A 11 -11.33 -11.84 32.83
C LEU A 11 -10.94 -12.68 31.61
N ALA A 12 -11.70 -13.72 31.29
CA ALA A 12 -11.52 -14.53 30.08
C ALA A 12 -11.81 -13.73 28.81
N CYS A 13 -12.86 -12.89 28.81
CA CYS A 13 -13.14 -11.96 27.71
C CYS A 13 -12.04 -10.89 27.54
N LEU A 14 -11.46 -10.38 28.63
CA LEU A 14 -10.33 -9.44 28.62
C LEU A 14 -9.03 -10.08 28.11
N LEU A 15 -8.78 -11.34 28.44
CA LEU A 15 -7.64 -12.11 27.93
C LEU A 15 -7.83 -12.49 26.45
N ALA A 16 -9.04 -12.88 26.06
CA ALA A 16 -9.36 -13.21 24.67
C ALA A 16 -9.32 -11.99 23.75
N SER A 17 -9.75 -10.81 24.23
CA SER A 17 -9.64 -9.55 23.47
C SER A 17 -8.18 -9.08 23.31
N ALA A 18 -7.31 -9.35 24.31
CA ALA A 18 -5.88 -9.10 24.20
C ALA A 18 -5.16 -10.05 23.23
N LEU A 19 -5.67 -11.27 23.03
CA LEU A 19 -5.17 -12.22 22.03
C LEU A 19 -5.65 -11.87 20.61
N ALA A 20 -6.87 -11.33 20.47
CA ALA A 20 -7.41 -10.86 19.19
C ALA A 20 -6.75 -9.55 18.71
N SER A 21 -6.30 -8.67 19.61
CA SER A 21 -5.63 -7.42 19.27
C SER A 21 -4.21 -7.62 18.71
N VAL A 22 -3.49 -8.65 19.15
CA VAL A 22 -2.13 -8.98 18.66
C VAL A 22 -2.13 -9.45 17.20
N GLY A 23 -3.20 -10.12 16.76
CA GLY A 23 -3.32 -10.62 15.38
C GLY A 23 -3.53 -9.53 14.32
N VAL A 24 -3.99 -8.33 14.71
CA VAL A 24 -4.37 -7.28 13.74
C VAL A 24 -3.29 -6.23 13.53
N ALA A 25 -2.45 -5.98 14.51
CA ALA A 25 -1.21 -5.23 14.31
C ALA A 25 -0.34 -5.84 13.18
N GLN A 26 -0.36 -7.18 13.04
CA GLN A 26 0.25 -7.90 11.90
C GLN A 26 -0.57 -7.86 10.60
N GLN A 27 -1.89 -7.59 10.66
CA GLN A 27 -2.77 -7.53 9.48
C GLN A 27 -2.96 -6.13 8.92
N ILE A 28 -2.56 -5.07 9.64
CA ILE A 28 -2.36 -3.73 9.05
C ILE A 28 -1.07 -3.76 8.20
N GLN A 29 -1.00 -4.71 7.28
CA GLN A 29 -0.17 -4.56 6.10
C GLN A 29 -0.88 -3.50 5.26
N ALA A 30 -0.60 -2.23 5.56
CA ALA A 30 -0.76 -1.16 4.58
C ALA A 30 -0.27 -1.76 3.25
N PRO A 31 -1.05 -1.77 2.15
CA PRO A 31 -0.55 -2.26 0.87
C PRO A 31 0.68 -1.42 0.57
N MET A 32 1.86 -1.94 0.90
CA MET A 32 3.07 -1.16 0.91
C MET A 32 3.38 -0.95 -0.56
N PHE A 33 3.00 0.22 -1.09
CA PHE A 33 3.37 0.60 -2.43
C PHE A 33 4.88 0.77 -2.37
N GLY A 34 5.59 -0.24 -2.85
CA GLY A 34 6.98 -0.09 -3.25
C GLY A 34 6.97 0.83 -4.47
N GLY A 35 7.03 2.14 -4.22
CA GLY A 35 7.17 3.17 -5.24
C GLY A 35 5.91 4.00 -5.50
N VAL A 36 6.08 5.33 -5.47
CA VAL A 36 5.11 6.31 -5.97
C VAL A 36 5.41 6.69 -7.42
N GLY A 37 4.53 7.47 -8.05
CA GLY A 37 4.73 7.99 -9.40
C GLY A 37 3.65 7.50 -10.37
N ALA A 38 2.83 8.41 -10.88
CA ALA A 38 1.75 8.05 -11.81
C ALA A 38 2.27 7.35 -13.08
N ARG A 39 3.48 7.72 -13.54
CA ARG A 39 4.18 7.02 -14.62
C ARG A 39 4.48 5.56 -14.30
N ALA A 40 5.08 5.29 -13.14
CA ALA A 40 5.43 3.94 -12.71
C ALA A 40 4.18 3.08 -12.48
N ILE A 41 3.13 3.67 -11.89
CA ILE A 41 1.82 3.03 -11.76
C ILE A 41 1.21 2.69 -13.13
N GLY A 42 1.27 3.61 -14.10
CA GLY A 42 0.81 3.37 -15.47
C GLY A 42 1.58 2.26 -16.22
N MET A 43 2.80 1.95 -15.78
CA MET A 43 3.62 0.81 -16.23
C MET A 43 3.35 -0.48 -15.46
N GLY A 44 2.32 -0.50 -14.61
CA GLY A 44 2.03 -1.65 -13.75
C GLY A 44 3.10 -1.89 -12.68
N GLY A 45 3.93 -0.90 -12.36
CA GLY A 45 5.06 -1.03 -11.45
C GLY A 45 6.34 -1.57 -12.08
N ALA A 46 6.36 -1.92 -13.36
CA ALA A 46 7.58 -2.32 -14.06
C ALA A 46 8.47 -1.07 -14.32
N PHE A 47 9.24 -0.68 -13.33
CA PHE A 47 9.98 0.57 -13.28
C PHE A 47 11.44 0.46 -12.80
N VAL A 48 11.91 -0.69 -12.32
CA VAL A 48 13.27 -0.88 -11.77
C VAL A 48 14.37 -0.61 -12.80
N ALA A 49 14.20 -1.08 -14.04
CA ALA A 49 15.17 -0.87 -15.13
C ALA A 49 14.96 0.44 -15.91
N VAL A 50 13.75 1.00 -15.87
CA VAL A 50 13.43 2.29 -16.53
C VAL A 50 13.40 3.46 -15.57
N ALA A 51 13.74 3.24 -14.29
CA ALA A 51 13.76 4.26 -13.26
C ALA A 51 14.57 5.47 -13.73
N ASP A 52 13.92 6.62 -13.70
CA ASP A 52 14.46 7.91 -14.08
C ASP A 52 13.63 9.01 -13.43
N GLY A 53 14.13 10.25 -13.53
CA GLY A 53 13.45 11.41 -12.94
C GLY A 53 13.46 11.40 -11.40
N THR A 54 12.67 12.31 -10.84
CA THR A 54 12.65 12.66 -9.41
C THR A 54 11.93 11.67 -8.52
N THR A 55 11.00 10.88 -9.05
CA THR A 55 10.37 9.75 -8.35
C THR A 55 11.15 8.45 -8.51
N GLY A 56 12.12 8.42 -9.43
CA GLY A 56 13.00 7.29 -9.70
C GLY A 56 13.70 6.69 -8.47
N PRO A 57 14.20 7.48 -7.50
CA PRO A 57 14.86 6.93 -6.32
C PRO A 57 14.02 5.97 -5.48
N GLN A 58 12.69 6.06 -5.52
CA GLN A 58 11.81 5.16 -4.80
C GLN A 58 11.70 3.77 -5.45
N TRP A 59 12.08 3.66 -6.72
CA TRP A 59 12.10 2.41 -7.48
C TRP A 59 13.52 1.88 -7.61
N ASN A 60 14.46 2.72 -8.04
CA ASN A 60 15.88 2.41 -8.14
C ASN A 60 16.71 3.71 -8.05
N PRO A 61 17.47 3.94 -6.96
CA PRO A 61 18.34 5.11 -6.81
C PRO A 61 19.34 5.33 -7.95
N ALA A 62 19.76 4.28 -8.68
CA ALA A 62 20.66 4.42 -9.82
C ALA A 62 20.02 5.12 -11.05
N GLY A 63 18.69 5.25 -11.08
CA GLY A 63 17.94 5.89 -12.17
C GLY A 63 18.11 7.42 -12.27
N GLU A 64 18.43 8.06 -11.15
CA GLU A 64 18.27 9.49 -10.91
C GLU A 64 19.22 10.43 -11.71
N ALA A 65 20.42 9.96 -12.07
CA ALA A 65 21.58 10.81 -12.38
C ALA A 65 21.42 11.91 -13.46
N ASN A 66 20.51 11.78 -14.42
CA ASN A 66 20.47 12.64 -15.63
C ASN A 66 19.12 13.35 -15.85
N GLY A 67 18.28 13.43 -14.82
CA GLY A 67 17.02 14.18 -14.91
C GLY A 67 17.22 15.69 -14.96
N ARG A 68 16.30 16.42 -15.61
CA ARG A 68 16.17 17.87 -15.39
C ARG A 68 15.64 18.10 -13.98
N PHE A 69 15.98 19.25 -13.39
CA PHE A 69 15.42 19.62 -12.11
C PHE A 69 13.89 19.68 -12.22
N ALA A 70 13.21 18.94 -11.35
CA ALA A 70 11.77 18.87 -11.32
C ALA A 70 11.23 18.85 -9.88
N VAL A 71 9.98 19.27 -9.74
CA VAL A 71 9.22 19.23 -8.48
C VAL A 71 7.89 18.50 -8.71
N PRO A 72 7.87 17.15 -8.75
CA PRO A 72 6.62 16.40 -8.78
C PRO A 72 5.91 16.47 -7.44
N LEU A 73 4.61 16.74 -7.50
CA LEU A 73 3.65 16.57 -6.43
C LEU A 73 2.57 15.63 -6.94
N GLY A 74 2.37 14.52 -6.24
CA GLY A 74 1.36 13.55 -6.65
C GLY A 74 0.79 12.81 -5.46
N ALA A 75 -0.23 12.00 -5.77
CA ALA A 75 -0.82 11.07 -4.84
C ALA A 75 -1.23 9.80 -5.56
N VAL A 76 -1.01 8.67 -4.90
CA VAL A 76 -1.54 7.37 -5.31
C VAL A 76 -2.67 7.00 -4.35
N GLY A 77 -3.82 6.61 -4.87
CA GLY A 77 -4.98 6.15 -4.10
C GLY A 77 -5.37 4.74 -4.49
N VAL A 78 -5.58 3.88 -3.51
CA VAL A 78 -6.13 2.53 -3.71
C VAL A 78 -7.27 2.28 -2.77
N ALA A 79 -8.34 1.72 -3.31
CA ALA A 79 -9.47 1.23 -2.54
C ALA A 79 -9.71 -0.24 -2.90
N GLN A 80 -9.72 -1.11 -1.89
CA GLN A 80 -10.02 -2.53 -2.02
C GLN A 80 -11.35 -2.85 -1.37
N ASN A 81 -12.14 -3.71 -2.01
CA ASN A 81 -13.48 -4.11 -1.53
C ASN A 81 -14.36 -2.89 -1.21
N PHE A 82 -14.17 -1.79 -1.95
CA PHE A 82 -14.83 -0.52 -1.74
C PHE A 82 -15.78 -0.24 -2.90
N GLU A 83 -17.07 -0.43 -2.65
CA GLU A 83 -18.15 -0.08 -3.55
C GLU A 83 -19.00 0.99 -2.88
N ALA A 84 -19.15 2.15 -3.53
CA ALA A 84 -19.83 3.30 -2.95
C ALA A 84 -21.33 3.04 -2.71
N ASN A 85 -21.93 2.15 -3.51
CA ASN A 85 -23.31 1.72 -3.34
C ASN A 85 -23.48 0.91 -2.06
N ASN A 86 -22.49 0.06 -1.74
CA ASN A 86 -22.53 -0.79 -0.57
C ASN A 86 -22.55 0.07 0.70
N ILE A 87 -21.83 1.21 0.77
CA ILE A 87 -21.92 2.17 1.91
C ILE A 87 -23.33 2.71 2.10
N GLN A 88 -24.04 3.02 1.01
CA GLN A 88 -25.42 3.46 1.10
C GLN A 88 -26.33 2.32 1.57
N ASP A 89 -26.11 1.10 1.06
CA ASP A 89 -26.86 -0.09 1.46
C ASP A 89 -26.63 -0.44 2.94
N LEU A 90 -25.38 -0.44 3.41
CA LEU A 90 -25.04 -0.61 4.82
C LEU A 90 -25.68 0.44 5.71
N LEU A 91 -25.71 1.71 5.30
CA LEU A 91 -26.35 2.77 6.07
C LEU A 91 -27.87 2.55 6.17
N ASN A 92 -28.49 2.08 5.08
CA ASN A 92 -29.92 1.74 5.06
C ASN A 92 -30.20 0.50 5.94
N ASP A 93 -29.37 -0.55 5.84
CA ASP A 93 -29.49 -1.74 6.69
C ASP A 93 -29.23 -1.43 8.17
N LEU A 94 -28.34 -0.47 8.47
CA LEU A 94 -28.11 0.01 9.83
C LEU A 94 -29.33 0.74 10.40
N ASP A 95 -29.99 1.54 9.56
CA ASP A 95 -31.22 2.25 9.90
C ASP A 95 -32.39 1.26 10.10
N ASP A 96 -32.50 0.22 9.26
CA ASP A 96 -33.52 -0.83 9.36
C ASP A 96 -33.29 -1.78 10.55
N ALA A 97 -32.03 -2.08 10.87
CA ALA A 97 -31.65 -2.86 12.06
C ALA A 97 -31.87 -2.05 13.35
N ARG A 98 -31.64 -0.72 13.34
CA ARG A 98 -31.96 0.18 14.46
C ARG A 98 -33.45 0.19 14.80
N ASP A 99 -34.30 0.05 13.79
CA ASP A 99 -35.76 -0.01 13.95
C ASP A 99 -36.26 -1.41 14.38
N GLY A 100 -35.32 -2.34 14.56
CA GLY A 100 -35.51 -3.55 15.33
C GLY A 100 -35.92 -4.80 14.55
N SER A 101 -35.67 -4.80 13.24
CA SER A 101 -35.88 -5.97 12.38
C SER A 101 -34.76 -7.00 12.56
N VAL A 102 -35.11 -8.21 13.04
CA VAL A 102 -34.17 -9.33 13.17
C VAL A 102 -33.63 -9.78 11.81
N ALA A 103 -34.44 -9.67 10.74
CA ALA A 103 -34.01 -9.97 9.38
C ALA A 103 -33.00 -8.93 8.86
N ALA A 104 -33.18 -7.65 9.21
CA ALA A 104 -32.24 -6.59 8.88
C ALA A 104 -30.92 -6.71 9.68
N ALA A 105 -30.99 -7.14 10.94
CA ALA A 105 -29.79 -7.43 11.74
C ALA A 105 -29.00 -8.64 11.19
N GLN A 106 -29.68 -9.63 10.61
CA GLN A 106 -29.05 -10.78 9.95
C GLN A 106 -28.50 -10.45 8.56
N SER A 107 -29.19 -9.63 7.74
CA SER A 107 -28.64 -9.13 6.48
C SER A 107 -27.44 -8.21 6.72
N LEU A 108 -27.56 -7.26 7.65
CA LEU A 108 -26.48 -6.38 8.08
C LEU A 108 -25.23 -7.17 8.49
N LEU A 109 -25.40 -8.30 9.19
CA LEU A 109 -24.27 -9.13 9.57
C LEU A 109 -23.68 -9.93 8.40
N LEU A 110 -24.50 -10.45 7.49
CA LEU A 110 -24.03 -11.13 6.28
C LEU A 110 -23.30 -10.15 5.34
N ASP A 111 -23.84 -8.96 5.15
CA ASP A 111 -23.21 -7.88 4.38
C ASP A 111 -21.92 -7.41 5.06
N ALA A 112 -21.93 -7.22 6.38
CA ALA A 112 -20.74 -6.79 7.11
C ALA A 112 -19.68 -7.90 7.25
N LEU A 113 -20.04 -9.19 7.06
CA LEU A 113 -19.11 -10.32 6.89
C LEU A 113 -18.53 -10.40 5.46
N ASP A 114 -19.29 -10.00 4.45
CA ASP A 114 -18.81 -9.87 3.06
C ASP A 114 -17.84 -8.67 2.89
N TRP A 115 -17.91 -7.69 3.78
CA TRP A 115 -17.06 -6.48 3.78
C TRP A 115 -15.73 -6.63 4.52
N GLN A 116 -15.30 -7.85 4.82
CA GLN A 116 -13.98 -8.07 5.41
C GLN A 116 -12.89 -7.48 4.51
N ASN A 117 -11.97 -6.72 5.11
CA ASN A 117 -10.80 -6.10 4.48
C ASN A 117 -11.11 -4.91 3.55
N ILE A 118 -11.98 -3.97 3.96
CA ILE A 118 -11.98 -2.64 3.32
C ILE A 118 -10.62 -2.00 3.61
N GLN A 119 -9.84 -1.82 2.55
CA GLN A 119 -8.55 -1.13 2.62
C GLN A 119 -8.62 0.11 1.73
N VAL A 120 -8.41 1.27 2.33
CA VAL A 120 -8.19 2.51 1.59
C VAL A 120 -6.79 3.01 1.92
N ALA A 121 -5.99 3.24 0.89
CA ALA A 121 -4.65 3.79 1.04
C ALA A 121 -4.50 5.03 0.16
N ALA A 122 -3.88 6.07 0.70
CA ALA A 122 -3.49 7.26 -0.02
C ALA A 122 -2.01 7.55 0.27
N ALA A 123 -1.23 7.81 -0.78
CA ALA A 123 0.18 8.08 -0.68
C ALA A 123 0.54 9.37 -1.41
N PRO A 124 0.32 10.56 -0.81
CA PRO A 124 0.93 11.79 -1.31
C PRO A 124 2.45 11.71 -1.26
N TYR A 125 3.09 12.32 -2.26
CA TYR A 125 4.54 12.41 -2.36
C TYR A 125 4.98 13.73 -2.96
N LEU A 126 6.20 14.12 -2.57
CA LEU A 126 6.93 15.26 -3.09
C LEU A 126 8.35 14.82 -3.37
N SER A 127 8.93 15.30 -4.46
CA SER A 127 10.36 15.14 -4.72
C SER A 127 10.93 16.41 -5.31
N LEU A 128 12.22 16.64 -5.08
CA LEU A 128 12.95 17.82 -5.51
C LEU A 128 14.35 17.38 -5.98
N GLY A 129 14.66 17.64 -7.24
CA GLY A 129 15.96 17.29 -7.82
C GLY A 129 15.86 16.85 -9.28
N PRO A 130 16.87 16.14 -9.81
CA PRO A 130 18.19 16.03 -9.22
C PRO A 130 18.96 17.36 -9.31
N VAL A 131 19.77 17.66 -8.30
CA VAL A 131 20.81 18.71 -8.35
C VAL A 131 22.16 18.05 -8.19
N ARG A 132 22.98 18.05 -9.25
CA ARG A 132 24.29 17.36 -9.27
C ARG A 132 24.21 15.87 -8.88
N GLY A 133 23.13 15.20 -9.29
CA GLY A 133 22.87 13.79 -9.00
C GLY A 133 22.37 13.51 -7.58
N PHE A 134 21.81 14.51 -6.89
CA PHE A 134 21.12 14.36 -5.60
C PHE A 134 19.64 14.72 -5.70
N THR A 135 18.78 13.92 -5.10
CA THR A 135 17.32 14.11 -5.05
C THR A 135 16.83 13.95 -3.63
N LEU A 136 16.11 14.97 -3.14
CA LEU A 136 15.33 14.88 -1.92
C LEU A 136 13.94 14.36 -2.29
N TYR A 137 13.48 13.32 -1.62
CA TYR A 137 12.15 12.77 -1.85
C TYR A 137 11.50 12.41 -0.53
N GLY A 138 10.17 12.40 -0.52
CA GLY A 138 9.41 11.88 0.59
C GLY A 138 8.00 11.53 0.17
N ASN A 139 7.42 10.58 0.87
CA ASN A 139 6.03 10.23 0.73
C ASN A 139 5.45 9.85 2.09
N VAL A 140 4.15 10.07 2.25
CA VAL A 140 3.40 9.60 3.40
C VAL A 140 2.33 8.68 2.87
N GLN A 141 2.43 7.39 3.16
CA GLN A 141 1.38 6.43 2.87
C GLN A 141 0.47 6.30 4.09
N ALA A 142 -0.75 6.82 4.00
CA ALA A 142 -1.80 6.55 4.97
C ALA A 142 -2.67 5.40 4.48
N SER A 143 -3.01 4.48 5.37
CA SER A 143 -3.87 3.33 5.10
C SER A 143 -4.85 3.13 6.25
N GLY A 144 -6.10 2.87 5.91
CA GLY A 144 -7.14 2.47 6.85
C GLY A 144 -7.59 1.06 6.53
N MET A 145 -7.80 0.25 7.57
CA MET A 145 -8.35 -1.09 7.47
C MET A 145 -9.49 -1.26 8.47
N ALA A 146 -10.57 -1.90 8.02
CA ALA A 146 -11.64 -2.36 8.89
C ALA A 146 -11.86 -3.86 8.67
N ASN A 147 -11.82 -4.61 9.77
CA ASN A 147 -12.07 -6.03 9.83
C ASN A 147 -13.21 -6.30 10.80
N LEU A 148 -14.19 -7.09 10.35
CA LEU A 148 -15.30 -7.52 11.18
C LEU A 148 -15.19 -9.02 11.45
N ALA A 149 -15.36 -9.42 12.71
CA ALA A 149 -15.38 -10.82 13.10
C ALA A 149 -16.52 -11.10 14.09
N ALA A 150 -17.37 -12.08 13.77
CA ALA A 150 -18.27 -12.68 14.75
C ALA A 150 -17.46 -13.66 15.62
N VAL A 151 -17.47 -13.45 16.94
CA VAL A 151 -16.72 -14.24 17.91
C VAL A 151 -17.63 -14.61 19.08
N ASP A 152 -17.52 -15.84 19.60
CA ASP A 152 -18.25 -16.23 20.81
C ASP A 152 -17.61 -15.65 22.09
N ALA A 153 -18.27 -15.87 23.24
CA ALA A 153 -17.76 -15.51 24.56
C ALA A 153 -16.41 -16.18 24.93
N GLY A 154 -15.95 -17.17 24.16
CA GLY A 154 -14.66 -17.83 24.29
C GLY A 154 -13.59 -17.30 23.33
N GLY A 155 -13.91 -16.34 22.47
CA GLY A 155 -12.99 -15.77 21.48
C GLY A 155 -12.81 -16.61 20.20
N ASN A 156 -13.61 -17.66 20.00
CA ASN A 156 -13.57 -18.46 18.78
C ASN A 156 -14.41 -17.81 17.69
N ARG A 157 -14.02 -17.95 16.42
CA ARG A 157 -14.86 -17.55 15.28
C ARG A 157 -16.11 -18.43 15.24
N VAL A 158 -17.30 -17.83 15.31
CA VAL A 158 -18.58 -18.57 15.34
C VAL A 158 -19.52 -18.07 14.25
N LEU A 159 -20.14 -19.01 13.55
CA LEU A 159 -21.12 -18.77 12.48
C LEU A 159 -22.57 -18.62 13.01
N ASP A 160 -22.80 -18.98 14.27
CA ASP A 160 -24.09 -18.84 14.96
C ASP A 160 -24.15 -17.54 15.79
N VAL A 161 -25.08 -16.67 15.43
CA VAL A 161 -25.20 -15.29 15.92
C VAL A 161 -26.04 -15.26 17.19
N GLY A 162 -25.51 -15.84 18.25
CA GLY A 162 -26.12 -15.77 19.59
C GLY A 162 -25.55 -14.65 20.45
N ASP A 163 -24.23 -14.42 20.40
CA ASP A 163 -23.52 -13.71 21.46
C ASP A 163 -22.38 -12.82 20.89
N SER A 164 -22.70 -11.58 20.53
CA SER A 164 -21.77 -10.48 20.19
C SER A 164 -20.93 -10.57 18.89
N VAL A 165 -20.75 -9.41 18.24
CA VAL A 165 -19.91 -9.18 17.06
C VAL A 165 -18.80 -8.21 17.46
N THR A 166 -17.54 -8.53 17.14
CA THR A 166 -16.41 -7.62 17.39
C THR A 166 -15.99 -6.96 16.09
N ALA A 167 -15.98 -5.64 16.09
CA ALA A 167 -15.51 -4.80 15.00
C ALA A 167 -14.13 -4.24 15.34
N LEU A 168 -13.19 -4.42 14.43
CA LEU A 168 -11.81 -4.02 14.62
C LEU A 168 -11.36 -3.15 13.46
N ALA A 169 -11.04 -1.89 13.75
CA ALA A 169 -10.55 -0.95 12.78
C ALA A 169 -9.15 -0.47 13.17
N GLY A 170 -8.33 -0.15 12.18
CA GLY A 170 -7.00 0.39 12.38
C GLY A 170 -6.66 1.41 11.31
N VAL A 171 -5.94 2.44 11.70
CA VAL A 171 -5.32 3.37 10.76
C VAL A 171 -3.82 3.32 10.97
N ALA A 172 -3.07 3.21 9.89
CA ALA A 172 -1.62 3.29 9.91
C ALA A 172 -1.13 4.22 8.81
N ALA A 173 -0.24 5.13 9.19
CA ALA A 173 0.50 5.99 8.31
C ALA A 173 1.99 5.60 8.37
N LEU A 174 2.55 5.25 7.22
CA LEU A 174 3.96 5.01 7.03
C LEU A 174 4.52 6.13 6.14
N GLY A 175 5.35 6.98 6.72
CA GLY A 175 6.08 8.02 6.00
C GLY A 175 7.52 7.62 5.73
N ASN A 176 8.09 8.15 4.66
CA ASN A 176 9.53 8.26 4.54
C ASN A 176 9.94 9.64 4.00
N VAL A 177 11.13 10.06 4.42
CA VAL A 177 11.87 11.17 3.83
C VAL A 177 13.29 10.67 3.59
N GLY A 178 13.80 10.88 2.38
CA GLY A 178 15.10 10.37 1.98
C GLY A 178 15.87 11.30 1.05
N LEU A 179 17.19 11.14 1.09
CA LEU A 179 18.12 11.74 0.16
C LEU A 179 18.73 10.61 -0.67
N ALA A 180 18.58 10.71 -1.99
CA ALA A 180 19.23 9.82 -2.93
C ALA A 180 20.40 10.53 -3.62
N CYS A 181 21.40 9.74 -3.98
CA CYS A 181 22.43 10.14 -4.90
C CYS A 181 22.68 9.04 -5.93
N SER A 182 23.00 9.45 -7.16
CA SER A 182 23.29 8.56 -8.26
C SER A 182 24.54 8.98 -9.00
N ARG A 183 25.40 8.01 -9.33
CA ARG A 183 26.68 8.25 -10.00
C ARG A 183 26.90 7.24 -11.12
N PRO A 184 27.41 7.68 -12.28
CA PRO A 184 28.02 6.79 -13.25
C PRO A 184 29.20 6.03 -12.62
N ALA A 185 29.30 4.75 -12.91
CA ALA A 185 30.38 3.87 -12.46
C ALA A 185 31.28 3.37 -13.60
N GLY A 186 31.05 3.83 -14.84
CA GLY A 186 31.80 3.44 -16.04
C GLY A 186 31.13 2.30 -16.82
N GLU A 187 31.47 2.15 -18.09
CA GLU A 187 31.05 1.02 -18.95
C GLU A 187 29.52 0.78 -18.94
N GLY A 188 28.73 1.85 -19.03
CA GLY A 188 27.26 1.73 -18.98
C GLY A 188 26.63 1.50 -17.60
N TRP A 189 27.43 1.34 -16.54
CA TRP A 189 26.96 1.18 -15.16
C TRP A 189 26.63 2.50 -14.47
N ARG A 190 25.59 2.44 -13.66
CA ARG A 190 25.23 3.43 -12.66
C ARG A 190 24.94 2.77 -11.33
N VAL A 191 25.35 3.45 -10.27
CA VAL A 191 25.08 3.06 -8.88
C VAL A 191 24.38 4.22 -8.20
N GLY A 192 23.39 3.92 -7.39
CA GLY A 192 22.74 4.91 -6.54
C GLY A 192 22.56 4.42 -5.13
N LEU A 193 22.62 5.34 -4.19
CA LEU A 193 22.37 5.12 -2.78
C LEU A 193 21.27 6.08 -2.35
N ALA A 194 20.27 5.57 -1.64
CA ALA A 194 19.32 6.43 -0.95
C ALA A 194 19.35 6.13 0.55
N VAL A 195 19.44 7.17 1.37
CA VAL A 195 19.31 7.07 2.82
C VAL A 195 17.98 7.70 3.19
N LYS A 196 17.16 7.00 3.97
CA LYS A 196 15.80 7.45 4.32
C LYS A 196 15.50 7.20 5.79
N GLN A 197 14.79 8.15 6.39
CA GLN A 197 14.10 7.95 7.66
C GLN A 197 12.69 7.46 7.34
N ILE A 198 12.28 6.37 7.98
CA ILE A 198 10.93 5.83 7.93
C ILE A 198 10.27 6.16 9.27
N THR A 199 9.03 6.64 9.22
CA THR A 199 8.22 6.94 10.40
C THR A 199 6.90 6.20 10.31
N MET A 200 6.52 5.48 11.36
CA MET A 200 5.23 4.85 11.48
C MET A 200 4.39 5.54 12.54
N LYS A 201 3.17 5.90 12.18
CA LYS A 201 2.10 6.23 13.11
C LYS A 201 0.95 5.28 12.93
N ALA A 202 0.59 4.50 13.93
CA ALA A 202 -0.53 3.57 13.84
C ALA A 202 -1.43 3.70 15.06
N ARG A 203 -2.74 3.53 14.86
CA ARG A 203 -3.71 3.47 15.95
C ARG A 203 -4.77 2.43 15.64
N GLN A 204 -5.06 1.60 16.64
CA GLN A 204 -6.10 0.58 16.56
C GLN A 204 -7.33 0.97 17.40
N PHE A 205 -8.51 0.66 16.87
CA PHE A 205 -9.80 0.90 17.49
C PHE A 205 -10.56 -0.42 17.60
N ASN A 206 -10.98 -0.77 18.82
CA ASN A 206 -11.68 -2.02 19.11
C ASN A 206 -13.11 -1.69 19.56
N TYR A 207 -14.12 -2.22 18.87
CA TYR A 207 -15.54 -2.05 19.19
C TYR A 207 -16.23 -3.41 19.31
N GLN A 208 -17.19 -3.51 20.23
CA GLN A 208 -18.07 -4.66 20.36
C GLN A 208 -19.51 -4.23 20.12
N ALA A 209 -20.22 -4.96 19.27
CA ALA A 209 -21.65 -4.83 19.05
C ALA A 209 -22.36 -6.06 19.62
N ALA A 210 -23.37 -5.86 20.47
CA ALA A 210 -24.15 -6.95 21.05
C ALA A 210 -25.65 -6.61 21.03
N LEU A 211 -26.48 -7.62 20.77
CA LEU A 211 -27.94 -7.50 20.93
C LEU A 211 -28.26 -7.38 22.42
N ALA A 212 -28.88 -6.27 22.81
CA ALA A 212 -29.46 -6.13 24.15
C ALA A 212 -30.72 -6.99 24.29
N ALA A 213 -31.32 -7.08 25.49
CA ALA A 213 -32.62 -7.71 25.64
C ALA A 213 -33.69 -6.94 24.84
N GLY A 214 -34.00 -7.40 23.63
CA GLY A 214 -34.83 -6.70 22.64
C GLY A 214 -34.08 -6.52 21.32
N PRO A 215 -34.62 -5.75 20.36
CA PRO A 215 -34.00 -5.62 19.04
C PRO A 215 -32.95 -4.49 18.97
N VAL A 216 -32.42 -4.07 20.12
CA VAL A 216 -31.49 -2.94 20.24
C VAL A 216 -30.05 -3.44 20.12
N LEU A 217 -29.32 -2.92 19.13
CA LEU A 217 -27.89 -3.17 18.95
C LEU A 217 -27.07 -2.20 19.81
N ASN A 218 -26.39 -2.70 20.84
CA ASN A 218 -25.47 -1.92 21.66
C ASN A 218 -24.06 -1.99 21.07
N VAL A 219 -23.55 -0.87 20.57
CA VAL A 219 -22.15 -0.73 20.17
C VAL A 219 -21.39 -0.04 21.30
N THR A 220 -20.34 -0.70 21.80
CA THR A 220 -19.52 -0.19 22.90
C THR A 220 -18.03 -0.29 22.53
N PRO A 221 -17.22 0.74 22.79
CA PRO A 221 -15.77 0.59 22.74
C PRO A 221 -15.33 -0.50 23.71
N LEU A 222 -14.45 -1.40 23.28
CA LEU A 222 -13.85 -2.38 24.18
C LEU A 222 -12.95 -1.65 25.18
N ALA A 223 -13.19 -1.85 26.47
CA ALA A 223 -12.39 -1.24 27.52
C ALA A 223 -10.95 -1.80 27.49
N GLY A 224 -9.96 -0.93 27.36
CA GLY A 224 -8.53 -1.25 27.29
C GLY A 224 -7.75 -0.14 26.59
N ASP A 225 -6.41 -0.18 26.68
CA ASP A 225 -5.55 0.74 25.92
C ASP A 225 -5.81 0.53 24.42
N THR A 226 -6.07 1.60 23.67
CA THR A 226 -6.03 1.59 22.20
C THR A 226 -4.57 1.67 21.79
N PRO A 227 -3.95 0.57 21.32
CA PRO A 227 -2.53 0.60 21.04
C PRO A 227 -2.22 1.65 19.97
N GLU A 228 -1.24 2.49 20.27
CA GLU A 228 -0.70 3.49 19.36
C GLU A 228 0.77 3.19 19.11
N VAL A 229 1.21 3.48 17.88
CA VAL A 229 2.63 3.51 17.56
C VAL A 229 3.00 4.88 17.05
N ASP A 230 4.10 5.41 17.57
CA ASP A 230 4.84 6.53 16.98
C ASP A 230 6.34 6.21 17.05
N ASP A 231 6.88 5.60 16.00
CA ASP A 231 8.28 5.19 15.95
C ASP A 231 8.93 5.58 14.62
N SER A 232 10.25 5.74 14.63
CA SER A 232 11.01 6.03 13.42
C SER A 232 12.39 5.37 13.39
N ALA A 233 12.83 5.01 12.19
CA ALA A 233 14.10 4.34 11.99
C ALA A 233 14.77 4.78 10.68
N PHE A 234 16.10 4.69 10.64
CA PHE A 234 16.86 4.92 9.42
C PHE A 234 17.14 3.62 8.67
N THR A 235 17.09 3.72 7.34
CA THR A 235 17.51 2.65 6.45
C THR A 235 18.11 3.22 5.17
N ALA A 236 18.59 2.33 4.31
CA ALA A 236 19.14 2.71 3.02
C ALA A 236 18.70 1.74 1.92
N ASP A 237 18.66 2.27 0.70
CA ASP A 237 18.41 1.54 -0.53
C ASP A 237 19.65 1.64 -1.43
N LEU A 238 20.03 0.54 -2.07
CA LEU A 238 21.15 0.47 -3.00
C LEU A 238 20.65 0.03 -4.37
N GLY A 239 20.90 0.87 -5.37
CA GLY A 239 20.47 0.67 -6.74
C GLY A 239 21.64 0.44 -7.68
N PHE A 240 21.45 -0.46 -8.64
CA PHE A 240 22.33 -0.67 -9.78
C PHE A 240 21.52 -0.60 -11.06
N LEU A 241 22.11 0.00 -12.08
CA LEU A 241 21.49 0.16 -13.37
C LEU A 241 22.53 0.06 -14.46
N TYR A 242 22.36 -0.91 -15.35
CA TYR A 242 23.27 -1.18 -16.44
C TYR A 242 22.58 -0.90 -17.77
N ARG A 243 23.23 -0.12 -18.63
CA ARG A 243 22.85 0.11 -20.02
C ARG A 243 24.06 -0.16 -20.91
N PRO A 244 24.06 -1.24 -21.71
CA PRO A 244 25.18 -1.53 -22.61
C PRO A 244 25.49 -0.35 -23.53
N GLU A 245 26.77 -0.02 -23.70
CA GLU A 245 27.19 1.09 -24.56
C GLU A 245 26.83 0.83 -26.03
N ASP A 246 26.91 -0.43 -26.45
CA ASP A 246 26.57 -0.87 -27.80
C ASP A 246 25.04 -0.91 -28.06
N SER A 247 24.21 -0.79 -27.01
CA SER A 247 22.76 -0.79 -27.12
C SER A 247 22.12 0.09 -26.05
N SER A 248 21.95 1.38 -26.37
CA SER A 248 21.22 2.34 -25.53
C SER A 248 19.74 1.97 -25.30
N LYS A 249 19.23 1.01 -26.08
CA LYS A 249 17.85 0.54 -26.03
C LYS A 249 17.62 -0.50 -24.95
N LEU A 250 18.65 -1.17 -24.44
CA LEU A 250 18.53 -2.21 -23.42
C LEU A 250 18.97 -1.68 -22.05
N SER A 251 18.28 -2.08 -21.01
CA SER A 251 18.63 -1.74 -19.63
C SER A 251 18.28 -2.85 -18.67
N PHE A 252 19.11 -3.00 -17.64
CA PHE A 252 18.94 -3.93 -16.54
C PHE A 252 19.01 -3.15 -15.24
N GLY A 253 18.10 -3.44 -14.33
CA GLY A 253 18.06 -2.82 -13.00
C GLY A 253 18.11 -3.88 -11.91
N LEU A 254 18.77 -3.54 -10.81
CA LEU A 254 18.75 -4.28 -9.56
C LEU A 254 18.63 -3.26 -8.44
N VAL A 255 17.78 -3.53 -7.46
CA VAL A 255 17.67 -2.70 -6.26
C VAL A 255 17.57 -3.58 -5.03
N VAL A 256 18.26 -3.18 -3.98
CA VAL A 256 18.10 -3.72 -2.63
C VAL A 256 17.54 -2.60 -1.77
N ARG A 257 16.30 -2.76 -1.30
CA ARG A 257 15.62 -1.77 -0.46
C ARG A 257 15.61 -2.17 0.99
N ASP A 258 15.57 -1.19 1.87
CA ASP A 258 15.44 -1.34 3.32
C ASP A 258 16.56 -2.24 3.89
N ILE A 259 17.83 -1.94 3.55
CA ILE A 259 19.01 -2.76 3.88
C ILE A 259 19.08 -3.14 5.35
N THR A 260 18.76 -2.19 6.24
CA THR A 260 18.83 -2.36 7.69
C THR A 260 17.66 -3.15 8.27
N ARG A 261 16.59 -3.39 7.51
CA ARG A 261 15.35 -4.05 7.95
C ARG A 261 14.87 -3.51 9.31
N PRO A 262 14.48 -2.22 9.40
CA PRO A 262 14.15 -1.63 10.68
C PRO A 262 12.86 -2.24 11.26
N ASP A 263 12.88 -2.44 12.57
CA ASP A 263 11.73 -2.85 13.36
C ASP A 263 11.18 -1.60 14.06
N LEU A 264 9.95 -1.20 13.71
CA LEU A 264 9.25 -0.06 14.31
C LEU A 264 8.30 -0.60 15.38
N THR A 265 8.61 -0.37 16.65
CA THR A 265 7.91 -1.02 17.77
C THR A 265 7.51 -0.01 18.83
N ASP A 266 6.22 0.00 19.17
CA ASP A 266 5.70 0.77 20.30
C ASP A 266 4.43 0.10 20.85
N GLN A 267 4.23 0.19 22.17
CA GLN A 267 3.07 -0.37 22.90
C GLN A 267 2.67 -1.82 22.51
N GLY A 268 3.66 -2.67 22.18
CA GLY A 268 3.44 -4.07 21.80
C GLY A 268 3.00 -4.29 20.34
N ILE A 269 2.85 -3.24 19.55
CA ILE A 269 2.74 -3.32 18.09
C ILE A 269 4.15 -3.23 17.50
N THR A 270 4.55 -4.24 16.72
CA THR A 270 5.80 -4.21 15.94
C THR A 270 5.47 -4.30 14.46
N MET A 271 5.93 -3.32 13.69
CA MET A 271 6.00 -3.40 12.24
C MET A 271 7.45 -3.55 11.79
N VAL A 272 7.75 -4.69 11.19
CA VAL A 272 9.03 -4.94 10.55
C VAL A 272 8.94 -4.40 9.13
N VAL A 273 9.85 -3.51 8.73
CA VAL A 273 10.02 -3.14 7.32
C VAL A 273 10.98 -4.14 6.68
N PRO A 274 10.50 -5.10 5.88
CA PRO A 274 11.37 -6.14 5.35
C PRO A 274 12.27 -5.60 4.24
N ARG A 275 13.51 -6.08 4.23
CA ARG A 275 14.41 -5.91 3.09
C ARG A 275 13.78 -6.52 1.84
N GLN A 276 13.91 -5.82 0.71
CA GLN A 276 13.44 -6.30 -0.58
C GLN A 276 14.57 -6.31 -1.60
N ILE A 277 14.49 -7.24 -2.54
CA ILE A 277 15.37 -7.30 -3.70
C ILE A 277 14.49 -7.38 -4.93
N ASP A 278 14.65 -6.41 -5.82
CA ASP A 278 13.95 -6.38 -7.09
C ASP A 278 14.94 -6.35 -8.25
N VAL A 279 14.53 -6.96 -9.35
CA VAL A 279 15.28 -6.97 -10.60
C VAL A 279 14.36 -6.57 -11.74
N GLY A 280 14.92 -5.92 -12.74
CA GLY A 280 14.18 -5.46 -13.90
C GLY A 280 14.98 -5.54 -15.18
N ILE A 281 14.27 -5.68 -16.30
CA ILE A 281 14.80 -5.52 -17.64
C ILE A 281 13.88 -4.61 -18.43
N ALA A 282 14.45 -3.77 -19.28
CA ALA A 282 13.68 -2.99 -20.22
C ALA A 282 14.38 -2.82 -21.55
N THR A 283 13.57 -2.74 -22.60
CA THR A 283 14.02 -2.54 -23.97
C THR A 283 13.20 -1.48 -24.68
N GLU A 284 13.81 -0.74 -25.61
CA GLU A 284 13.11 0.17 -26.51
C GLU A 284 13.07 -0.40 -27.93
N GLY A 285 11.87 -0.56 -28.48
CA GLY A 285 11.62 -1.00 -29.84
C GLY A 285 12.03 0.05 -30.88
N ALA A 286 12.20 -0.37 -32.13
CA ALA A 286 12.51 0.55 -33.23
C ALA A 286 11.39 1.56 -33.50
N ASP A 287 10.16 1.26 -33.08
CA ASP A 287 8.98 2.10 -33.19
C ASP A 287 8.78 3.05 -31.99
N GLY A 288 9.78 3.14 -31.11
CA GLY A 288 9.81 4.02 -29.94
C GLY A 288 8.95 3.54 -28.76
N ILE A 289 8.48 2.29 -28.78
CA ILE A 289 7.80 1.70 -27.62
C ILE A 289 8.85 1.17 -26.65
N LYS A 290 8.76 1.58 -25.39
CA LYS A 290 9.55 1.02 -24.31
C LYS A 290 8.75 -0.10 -23.65
N PHE A 291 9.36 -1.26 -23.51
CA PHE A 291 8.85 -2.40 -22.75
C PHE A 291 9.70 -2.58 -21.51
N ALA A 292 9.05 -2.88 -20.37
CA ALA A 292 9.71 -3.18 -19.11
C ALA A 292 9.08 -4.42 -18.48
N ALA A 293 9.90 -5.22 -17.81
CA ALA A 293 9.49 -6.38 -17.05
C ALA A 293 10.32 -6.49 -15.79
N ASP A 294 9.66 -6.58 -14.64
CA ASP A 294 10.30 -6.62 -13.34
C ASP A 294 9.79 -7.78 -12.48
N VAL A 295 10.66 -8.24 -11.59
CA VAL A 295 10.35 -9.16 -10.50
C VAL A 295 10.60 -8.42 -9.20
N HIS A 296 9.55 -8.20 -8.41
CA HIS A 296 9.65 -7.53 -7.12
C HIS A 296 9.61 -8.52 -5.97
N ASP A 297 10.26 -8.15 -4.86
CA ASP A 297 10.32 -8.92 -3.63
C ASP A 297 10.76 -10.38 -3.87
N LEU A 298 11.93 -10.56 -4.49
CA LEU A 298 12.56 -11.88 -4.67
C LEU A 298 12.72 -12.64 -3.33
N THR A 299 12.72 -11.92 -2.22
CA THR A 299 12.79 -12.48 -0.86
C THR A 299 11.46 -13.04 -0.36
N GLY A 300 10.32 -12.68 -0.99
CA GLY A 300 8.97 -13.00 -0.53
C GLY A 300 8.65 -12.42 0.85
N ALA A 301 9.42 -11.43 1.31
CA ALA A 301 9.41 -10.99 2.70
C ALA A 301 8.22 -10.05 3.02
N ARG A 302 7.60 -9.41 2.02
CA ARG A 302 6.36 -8.63 2.21
C ARG A 302 5.11 -9.46 2.00
N ASN A 303 5.03 -10.16 0.87
CA ASN A 303 3.77 -10.76 0.42
C ASN A 303 3.81 -12.30 0.31
N GLY A 304 4.84 -12.94 0.87
CA GLY A 304 5.01 -14.40 0.85
C GLY A 304 5.51 -14.97 -0.47
N SER A 305 5.49 -14.19 -1.56
CA SER A 305 6.11 -14.55 -2.84
C SER A 305 6.49 -13.31 -3.64
N ALA A 306 7.42 -13.49 -4.59
CA ALA A 306 7.74 -12.48 -5.58
C ALA A 306 6.52 -12.14 -6.45
N THR A 307 6.50 -10.92 -6.99
CA THR A 307 5.46 -10.44 -7.91
C THR A 307 6.07 -10.09 -9.26
N LEU A 308 5.31 -10.36 -10.33
CA LEU A 308 5.71 -10.05 -11.70
C LEU A 308 5.01 -8.79 -12.18
N HIS A 309 5.75 -7.93 -12.86
CA HIS A 309 5.27 -6.66 -13.37
C HIS A 309 5.70 -6.51 -14.82
N PHE A 310 4.79 -6.04 -15.68
CA PHE A 310 5.07 -5.77 -17.08
C PHE A 310 4.47 -4.42 -17.46
N GLY A 311 5.20 -3.64 -18.26
CA GLY A 311 4.77 -2.31 -18.67
C GLY A 311 5.21 -1.97 -20.08
N ALA A 312 4.42 -1.13 -20.75
CA ALA A 312 4.76 -0.54 -22.03
C ALA A 312 4.45 0.96 -22.03
N GLU A 313 5.37 1.76 -22.56
CA GLU A 313 5.26 3.21 -22.70
C GLU A 313 5.49 3.61 -24.17
N LYS A 314 4.64 4.49 -24.69
CA LYS A 314 4.83 5.11 -26.01
C LYS A 314 4.56 6.60 -25.97
N GLN A 315 5.52 7.39 -26.46
CA GLN A 315 5.29 8.79 -26.74
C GLN A 315 4.53 8.91 -28.08
N LEU A 316 3.25 9.26 -28.01
CA LEU A 316 2.36 9.36 -29.18
C LEU A 316 2.54 10.69 -29.91
N ARG A 317 2.79 11.75 -29.14
CA ARG A 317 3.11 13.11 -29.58
C ARG A 317 4.12 13.72 -28.59
N PRO A 318 4.85 14.79 -28.95
CA PRO A 318 5.76 15.44 -28.01
C PRO A 318 5.12 15.81 -26.67
N TRP A 319 3.83 16.13 -26.69
CA TRP A 319 3.02 16.50 -25.52
C TRP A 319 2.16 15.36 -24.95
N LEU A 320 2.13 14.16 -25.56
CA LEU A 320 1.24 13.06 -25.14
C LEU A 320 1.98 11.73 -25.09
N THR A 321 1.91 11.08 -23.93
CA THR A 321 2.47 9.74 -23.69
C THR A 321 1.38 8.81 -23.20
N GLY A 322 1.30 7.61 -23.79
CA GLY A 322 0.41 6.54 -23.35
C GLY A 322 1.18 5.42 -22.68
N ARG A 323 0.57 4.79 -21.68
CA ARG A 323 1.12 3.66 -20.93
C ARG A 323 0.07 2.60 -20.69
N VAL A 324 0.52 1.35 -20.67
CA VAL A 324 -0.25 0.22 -20.20
C VAL A 324 0.67 -0.67 -19.39
N GLY A 325 0.14 -1.25 -18.34
CA GLY A 325 0.88 -2.19 -17.52
C GLY A 325 -0.01 -3.25 -16.92
N MET A 326 0.63 -4.29 -16.44
CA MET A 326 0.00 -5.34 -15.69
C MET A 326 0.92 -5.82 -14.58
N PHE A 327 0.32 -6.29 -13.48
CA PHE A 327 1.09 -6.94 -12.43
C PHE A 327 0.32 -8.06 -11.77
N GLN A 328 1.09 -9.02 -11.28
CA GLN A 328 0.57 -10.20 -10.60
C GLN A 328 0.72 -10.05 -9.09
N LEU A 329 -0.35 -10.25 -8.35
CA LEU A 329 -0.31 -10.39 -6.90
C LEU A 329 -0.25 -11.87 -6.47
N PRO A 330 0.33 -12.17 -5.28
CA PRO A 330 0.41 -13.53 -4.78
C PRO A 330 -0.97 -14.16 -4.61
N ARG A 331 -1.16 -15.35 -5.21
CA ARG A 331 -2.46 -16.05 -5.25
C ARG A 331 -3.00 -16.43 -3.86
N ALA A 332 -2.14 -16.54 -2.85
CA ALA A 332 -2.52 -16.85 -1.48
C ALA A 332 -3.28 -15.71 -0.76
N GLN A 333 -3.19 -14.47 -1.27
CA GLN A 333 -3.83 -13.29 -0.68
C GLN A 333 -4.99 -12.73 -1.52
N PHE A 334 -5.14 -13.13 -2.78
CA PHE A 334 -6.08 -12.50 -3.72
C PHE A 334 -6.79 -13.52 -4.62
N ASN A 335 -8.13 -13.41 -4.70
CA ASN A 335 -8.99 -14.26 -5.54
C ASN A 335 -8.74 -14.03 -7.05
N ASP A 336 -8.35 -12.80 -7.42
CA ASP A 336 -7.84 -12.42 -8.73
C ASP A 336 -6.36 -12.04 -8.64
N SER A 337 -5.51 -12.73 -9.40
CA SER A 337 -4.06 -12.53 -9.34
C SER A 337 -3.53 -11.48 -10.31
N LEU A 338 -4.25 -11.11 -11.37
CA LEU A 338 -3.75 -10.19 -12.41
C LEU A 338 -4.46 -8.84 -12.36
N ARG A 339 -3.70 -7.74 -12.38
CA ARG A 339 -4.25 -6.39 -12.48
C ARG A 339 -3.75 -5.70 -13.74
N LEU A 340 -4.65 -4.99 -14.43
CA LEU A 340 -4.34 -4.15 -15.58
C LEU A 340 -4.41 -2.67 -15.17
N VAL A 341 -3.48 -1.87 -15.70
CA VAL A 341 -3.41 -0.43 -15.46
C VAL A 341 -3.17 0.29 -16.78
N GLY A 342 -3.87 1.40 -16.98
CA GLY A 342 -3.60 2.36 -18.05
C GLY A 342 -3.06 3.67 -17.47
N GLY A 343 -2.18 4.34 -18.21
CA GLY A 343 -1.65 5.65 -17.83
C GLY A 343 -1.56 6.62 -19.00
N LEU A 344 -1.74 7.90 -18.72
CA LEU A 344 -1.61 9.00 -19.67
C LEU A 344 -0.75 10.10 -19.07
N GLY A 345 0.20 10.60 -19.86
CA GLY A 345 1.04 11.73 -19.51
C GLY A 345 0.87 12.85 -20.53
N VAL A 346 0.55 14.06 -20.07
CA VAL A 346 0.40 15.26 -20.89
C VAL A 346 1.49 16.27 -20.49
N GLN A 347 2.28 16.72 -21.47
CA GLN A 347 3.34 17.71 -21.27
C GLN A 347 2.99 19.02 -22.00
N LEU A 348 2.91 20.13 -21.25
CA LEU A 348 2.66 21.47 -21.77
C LEU A 348 3.77 22.41 -21.27
N GLY A 349 4.77 22.66 -22.12
CA GLY A 349 5.94 23.47 -21.75
C GLY A 349 6.72 22.79 -20.61
N GLY A 350 6.94 23.52 -19.50
CA GLY A 350 7.57 22.98 -18.29
C GLY A 350 6.64 22.14 -17.41
N PHE A 351 5.33 22.12 -17.68
CA PHE A 351 4.36 21.41 -16.85
C PHE A 351 4.04 20.02 -17.40
N ARG A 352 3.95 19.04 -16.51
CA ARG A 352 3.50 17.69 -16.82
C ARG A 352 2.36 17.28 -15.90
N LEU A 353 1.35 16.63 -16.45
CA LEU A 353 0.31 15.94 -15.73
C LEU A 353 0.36 14.47 -16.12
N ASP A 354 0.59 13.59 -15.16
CA ASP A 354 0.51 12.15 -15.34
C ASP A 354 -0.65 11.59 -14.51
N VAL A 355 -1.47 10.75 -15.12
CA VAL A 355 -2.57 10.04 -14.45
C VAL A 355 -2.51 8.56 -14.81
N ALA A 356 -2.86 7.70 -13.87
CA ALA A 356 -2.98 6.26 -14.10
C ALA A 356 -4.16 5.67 -13.35
N ALA A 357 -4.83 4.69 -13.94
CA ALA A 357 -5.99 4.01 -13.36
C ALA A 357 -6.00 2.52 -13.72
N GLY A 358 -6.41 1.68 -12.78
CA GLY A 358 -6.50 0.22 -12.95
C GLY A 358 -7.93 -0.31 -13.06
N THR A 359 -8.13 -1.39 -13.80
CA THR A 359 -9.45 -2.02 -14.03
C THR A 359 -9.58 -3.35 -13.26
N SER A 360 -10.23 -3.35 -12.10
CA SER A 360 -10.67 -4.56 -11.36
C SER A 360 -11.66 -4.17 -10.24
N VAL A 361 -12.23 -5.16 -9.54
CA VAL A 361 -13.11 -5.04 -8.33
C VAL A 361 -12.49 -4.18 -7.20
N LYS A 362 -11.23 -3.76 -7.39
CA LYS A 362 -10.44 -2.87 -6.52
C LYS A 362 -9.98 -1.68 -7.36
N LYS A 363 -10.27 -0.46 -6.92
CA LYS A 363 -9.98 0.78 -7.65
C LYS A 363 -8.55 1.23 -7.32
N LEU A 364 -7.67 1.27 -8.32
CA LEU A 364 -6.34 1.90 -8.25
C LEU A 364 -6.38 3.19 -9.09
N LEU A 365 -5.97 4.30 -8.50
CA LEU A 365 -5.86 5.61 -9.14
C LEU A 365 -4.55 6.26 -8.73
N SER A 366 -3.91 6.95 -9.65
CA SER A 366 -2.74 7.78 -9.36
C SER A 366 -2.83 9.06 -10.18
N GLY A 367 -2.44 10.17 -9.55
CA GLY A 367 -2.28 11.45 -10.22
C GLY A 367 -0.99 12.13 -9.78
N GLU A 368 -0.28 12.73 -10.72
CA GLU A 368 0.94 13.48 -10.50
C GLU A 368 0.90 14.75 -11.34
N ILE A 369 1.24 15.88 -10.73
CA ILE A 369 1.61 17.08 -11.44
C ILE A 369 3.10 17.34 -11.20
N SER A 370 3.84 17.69 -12.23
CA SER A 370 5.24 18.06 -12.06
C SER A 370 5.60 19.28 -12.88
N TRP A 371 6.48 20.10 -12.32
CA TRP A 371 7.08 21.22 -13.01
C TRP A 371 8.56 20.94 -13.20
N THR A 372 9.02 20.95 -14.45
CA THR A 372 10.41 20.83 -14.88
C THR A 372 10.96 22.19 -15.27
N PHE A 373 12.18 22.51 -14.81
CA PHE A 373 12.89 23.77 -15.08
C PHE A 373 13.97 23.61 -16.14
#